data_AF-A0A4U0TP21-F1
#
_entry.id   AF-A0A4U0TP21-F1
#
_cell.length_a   1.000
_cell.length_b   1.000
_cell.length_c   1.000
_cell.angle_alpha   90.00
_cell.angle_beta   90.00
_cell.angle_gamma   90.00
#
_symmetry.space_group_name_H-M   'P 1'
#
loop_
_entity.id
_entity.type
_entity.pdbx_description
1 polymer ?
#
loop_
_entity_poly.entity_id
_entity_poly.type
_entity_poly.pdbx_seq_one_letter_code
_entity_poly.pdbx_strand_id
1 'polypeptide(L)'
;MAAGAISKATTNGTDNTPTTKPIELAITLPQSPGLRIHIHLTILATSLLLFLTSSDIGSGSRNGAAMGSLVYAMPDRYNPTQPLSTSLYNLPASLDFTTRMAKVLVRRTQKLCYVGGSVNLSNSAGGGSVEEEMEAFRAVVDVVVAEVGRVESGSVV
;
A
#
# COMPACT_ATOMS: atom_id res chain seq x y z
N MET A 1 20.35 -39.39 -21.75
CA MET A 1 19.51 -39.03 -20.59
C MET A 1 20.25 -38.00 -19.77
N ALA A 2 20.09 -36.71 -20.08
CA ALA A 2 20.76 -35.63 -19.38
C ALA A 2 19.91 -35.19 -18.18
N ALA A 3 20.39 -35.47 -16.97
CA ALA A 3 19.79 -34.96 -15.74
C ALA A 3 20.12 -33.46 -15.62
N GLY A 4 19.15 -32.61 -15.94
CA GLY A 4 19.26 -31.17 -15.74
C GLY A 4 19.30 -30.86 -14.25
N ALA A 5 20.42 -30.31 -13.78
CA ALA A 5 20.52 -29.74 -12.45
C ALA A 5 19.54 -28.56 -12.35
N ILE A 6 18.46 -28.73 -11.59
CA ILE A 6 17.58 -27.62 -11.21
C ILE A 6 18.39 -26.79 -10.22
N SER A 7 19.03 -25.72 -10.70
CA SER A 7 19.65 -24.73 -9.82
C SER A 7 18.56 -24.15 -8.94
N LYS A 8 18.73 -24.29 -7.61
CA LYS A 8 17.88 -23.66 -6.61
C LYS A 8 17.82 -22.17 -6.92
N ALA A 9 16.62 -21.62 -7.07
CA ALA A 9 16.42 -20.22 -7.42
C ALA A 9 17.24 -19.33 -6.48
N THR A 10 18.20 -18.59 -7.03
CA THR A 10 18.92 -17.55 -6.30
C THR A 10 17.93 -16.46 -5.97
N THR A 11 17.53 -16.37 -4.70
CA THR A 11 16.74 -15.25 -4.20
C THR A 11 17.70 -14.07 -4.05
N ASN A 12 17.56 -13.06 -4.90
CA ASN A 12 18.19 -11.76 -4.66
C ASN A 12 17.46 -11.06 -3.52
N GLY A 13 18.18 -10.59 -2.49
CA GLY A 13 17.61 -9.82 -1.37
C GLY A 13 17.66 -10.49 0.01
N THR A 14 18.32 -11.63 0.18
CA THR A 14 18.63 -12.19 1.51
C THR A 14 20.04 -11.85 1.96
N ASP A 15 20.44 -10.58 1.83
CA ASP A 15 21.55 -10.12 2.64
C ASP A 15 21.09 -10.22 4.10
N ASN A 16 21.95 -10.75 4.96
CA ASN A 16 21.72 -11.05 6.38
C ASN A 16 21.58 -9.77 7.24
N THR A 17 21.15 -8.66 6.63
CA THR A 17 20.64 -7.47 7.28
C THR A 17 19.20 -7.77 7.74
N PRO A 18 18.68 -7.13 8.80
CA PRO A 18 17.30 -7.37 9.22
C PRO A 18 16.39 -7.03 8.04
N THR A 19 15.90 -8.06 7.36
CA THR A 19 14.86 -7.95 6.35
C THR A 19 13.70 -7.32 7.10
N THR A 20 13.41 -6.03 6.83
CA THR A 20 12.32 -5.35 7.52
C THR A 20 11.06 -6.16 7.27
N LYS A 21 10.61 -6.88 8.29
CA LYS A 21 9.43 -7.73 8.21
C LYS A 21 8.28 -6.84 7.77
N PRO A 22 7.57 -7.18 6.68
CA PRO A 22 6.41 -6.41 6.28
C PRO A 22 5.38 -6.34 7.40
N ILE A 23 4.85 -5.15 7.62
CA ILE A 23 3.81 -4.87 8.59
C ILE A 23 2.48 -5.14 7.87
N GLU A 24 1.77 -6.16 8.32
CA GLU A 24 0.47 -6.56 7.79
C GLU A 24 -0.62 -6.13 8.77
N LEU A 25 -1.51 -5.23 8.32
CA LEU A 25 -2.60 -4.69 9.11
C LEU A 25 -3.89 -4.81 8.34
N ALA A 26 -4.99 -5.06 9.05
CA ALA A 26 -6.33 -4.98 8.49
C ALA A 26 -7.14 -3.97 9.29
N ILE A 27 -7.76 -3.02 8.59
CA ILE A 27 -8.65 -2.03 9.20
C ILE A 27 -10.07 -2.22 8.70
N THR A 28 -11.03 -2.09 9.61
CA THR A 28 -12.46 -2.04 9.32
C THR A 28 -12.90 -0.58 9.27
N LEU A 29 -13.75 -0.22 8.31
CA LEU A 29 -14.30 1.12 8.26
C LEU A 29 -15.51 1.21 9.22
N PRO A 30 -15.64 2.30 10.01
CA PRO A 30 -16.78 2.48 10.93
C PRO A 30 -18.14 2.49 10.21
N GLN A 31 -18.21 3.09 9.02
CA GLN A 31 -19.43 3.22 8.23
C GLN A 31 -19.72 1.98 7.35
N SER A 32 -18.79 1.02 7.29
CA SER A 32 -18.86 -0.13 6.37
C SER A 32 -18.42 -1.42 7.06
N PRO A 33 -19.24 -1.97 7.98
CA PRO A 33 -18.83 -3.09 8.84
C PRO A 33 -18.50 -4.39 8.08
N GLY A 34 -18.91 -4.52 6.82
CA GLY A 34 -18.57 -5.65 5.94
C GLY A 34 -17.23 -5.53 5.21
N LEU A 35 -16.65 -4.33 5.12
CA LEU A 35 -15.47 -4.06 4.30
C LEU A 35 -14.21 -3.96 5.15
N ARG A 36 -13.19 -4.72 4.76
CA ARG A 36 -11.86 -4.69 5.38
C ARG A 36 -10.82 -4.25 4.36
N ILE A 37 -9.99 -3.30 4.74
CA ILE A 37 -8.81 -2.91 3.97
C ILE A 37 -7.61 -3.60 4.57
N HIS A 38 -6.94 -4.41 3.77
CA HIS A 38 -5.66 -5.02 4.10
C HIS A 38 -4.53 -4.15 3.60
N ILE A 39 -3.60 -3.89 4.50
CA ILE A 39 -2.45 -3.01 4.34
C ILE A 39 -1.22 -3.88 4.52
N HIS A 40 -0.39 -3.94 3.50
CA HIS A 40 0.93 -4.57 3.57
C HIS A 40 1.98 -3.49 3.36
N LEU A 41 2.59 -3.05 4.46
CA LEU A 41 3.53 -1.94 4.51
C LEU A 41 4.95 -2.46 4.79
N THR A 42 5.88 -2.18 3.89
CA THR A 42 7.32 -2.41 4.11
C THR A 42 8.02 -1.07 4.22
N ILE A 43 8.71 -0.85 5.34
CA ILE A 43 9.43 0.39 5.63
C ILE A 43 10.91 0.14 5.38
N LEU A 44 11.48 0.83 4.40
CA LEU A 44 12.93 0.82 4.12
C LEU A 44 13.55 2.12 4.64
N ALA A 45 14.88 2.18 4.66
CA ALA A 45 15.60 3.34 5.17
C ALA A 45 15.20 4.66 4.45
N THR A 46 15.04 4.60 3.13
CA THR A 46 14.79 5.77 2.26
C THR A 46 13.47 5.72 1.50
N SER A 47 12.74 4.60 1.58
CA SER A 47 11.52 4.38 0.82
C SER A 47 10.46 3.58 1.61
N LEU A 48 9.21 3.74 1.19
CA LEU A 48 8.05 3.04 1.72
C LEU A 48 7.42 2.24 0.58
N LEU A 49 7.06 0.99 0.86
CA LEU A 49 6.37 0.12 -0.07
C LEU A 49 5.03 -0.27 0.55
N LEU A 50 3.94 0.26 -0.02
CA LEU A 50 2.59 0.10 0.48
C LEU A 50 1.75 -0.66 -0.56
N PHE A 51 1.18 -1.79 -0.15
CA PHE A 51 0.14 -2.49 -0.91
C PHE A 51 -1.20 -2.44 -0.18
N LEU A 52 -2.24 -2.03 -0.89
CA LEU A 52 -3.60 -1.92 -0.37
C LEU A 52 -4.56 -2.83 -1.14
N THR A 53 -5.35 -3.61 -0.42
CA THR A 53 -6.41 -4.44 -1.00
C THR A 53 -7.66 -4.35 -0.14
N SER A 54 -8.84 -4.49 -0.73
CA SER A 54 -10.08 -4.59 0.04
C SER A 54 -10.69 -5.99 -0.09
N SER A 55 -11.37 -6.42 0.96
CA SER A 55 -12.17 -7.65 0.97
C SER A 55 -13.52 -7.38 1.63
N ASP A 56 -14.58 -7.93 1.05
CA ASP A 56 -15.93 -7.88 1.58
C ASP A 56 -16.31 -9.25 2.17
N ILE A 57 -16.78 -9.25 3.43
CA ILE A 57 -17.19 -10.43 4.19
C ILE A 57 -18.40 -11.13 3.54
N GLY A 58 -19.23 -10.41 2.77
CA GLY A 58 -20.40 -10.96 2.08
C GLY A 58 -20.09 -11.64 0.75
N SER A 59 -18.96 -11.33 0.11
CA SER A 59 -18.58 -11.92 -1.16
C SER A 59 -17.80 -13.21 -0.93
N GLY A 60 -18.41 -14.37 -1.19
CA GLY A 60 -17.74 -15.68 -1.13
C GLY A 60 -16.60 -15.88 -2.15
N SER A 61 -16.13 -14.81 -2.80
CA SER A 61 -15.06 -14.85 -3.78
C SER A 61 -13.70 -14.86 -3.07
N ARG A 62 -13.13 -16.05 -2.92
CA ARG A 62 -11.70 -16.28 -2.62
C ARG A 62 -10.81 -16.02 -3.86
N ASN A 63 -11.17 -15.09 -4.73
CA ASN A 63 -10.27 -14.71 -5.80
C ASN A 63 -9.14 -13.89 -5.18
N GLY A 64 -7.90 -14.36 -5.34
CA GLY A 64 -6.72 -13.62 -4.86
C GLY A 64 -6.81 -12.17 -5.29
N ALA A 65 -6.49 -11.25 -4.38
CA ALA A 65 -6.65 -9.83 -4.62
C ALA A 65 -5.93 -9.44 -5.92
N ALA A 66 -6.70 -8.92 -6.89
CA ALA A 66 -6.15 -8.51 -8.18
C ALA A 66 -5.09 -7.43 -7.95
N MET A 67 -3.97 -7.49 -8.65
CA MET A 67 -2.99 -6.41 -8.61
C MET A 67 -3.61 -5.16 -9.23
N GLY A 68 -3.79 -4.10 -8.44
CA GLY A 68 -4.29 -2.82 -8.94
C GLY A 68 -3.17 -1.95 -9.53
N SER A 69 -3.41 -0.65 -9.63
CA SER A 69 -2.40 0.30 -10.10
C SER A 69 -1.21 0.37 -9.14
N LEU A 70 -0.01 0.64 -9.69
CA LEU A 70 1.22 0.84 -8.94
C LEU A 70 1.82 2.19 -9.32
N VAL A 71 1.99 3.06 -8.33
CA VAL A 71 2.49 4.42 -8.50
C VAL A 71 3.72 4.62 -7.62
N TYR A 72 4.75 5.19 -8.23
CA TYR A 72 5.92 5.70 -7.55
C TYR A 72 5.73 7.20 -7.30
N ALA A 73 6.10 7.68 -6.11
CA ALA A 73 6.14 9.10 -5.81
C ALA A 73 7.39 9.48 -5.01
N MET A 74 7.88 10.69 -5.23
CA MET A 74 9.07 11.24 -4.58
C MET A 74 8.89 12.70 -4.19
N PRO A 75 9.53 13.15 -3.10
CA PRO A 75 9.45 14.54 -2.69
C PRO A 75 10.21 15.40 -3.69
N ASP A 76 9.62 16.53 -4.06
CA ASP A 76 10.31 17.55 -4.85
C ASP A 76 11.10 18.47 -3.91
N ARG A 77 12.39 18.64 -4.20
CA ARG A 77 13.31 19.48 -3.42
C ARG A 77 13.06 20.98 -3.65
N TYR A 78 12.50 21.35 -4.81
CA TYR A 78 12.23 22.75 -5.13
C TYR A 78 10.84 23.17 -4.66
N ASN A 79 9.86 22.25 -4.74
CA ASN A 79 8.51 22.49 -4.26
C ASN A 79 8.01 21.36 -3.34
N PRO A 80 8.25 21.42 -2.02
CA PRO A 80 7.85 20.36 -1.09
C PRO A 80 6.33 20.16 -1.02
N THR A 81 5.54 21.16 -1.46
CA THR A 81 4.09 21.03 -1.55
C THR A 81 3.63 20.20 -2.74
N GLN A 82 4.49 19.92 -3.72
CA GLN A 82 4.09 19.22 -4.95
C GLN A 82 5.02 18.02 -5.25
N PRO A 83 4.74 16.86 -4.65
CA PRO A 83 5.47 15.64 -4.97
C PRO A 83 5.32 15.24 -6.43
N LEU A 84 6.41 14.69 -6.97
CA LEU A 84 6.44 14.10 -8.30
C LEU A 84 5.93 12.66 -8.20
N SER A 85 5.10 12.24 -9.15
CA SER A 85 4.51 10.90 -9.19
C SER A 85 4.55 10.31 -10.59
N THR A 86 4.89 9.03 -10.70
CA THR A 86 4.95 8.27 -11.94
C THR A 86 4.18 6.97 -11.77
N SER A 87 3.19 6.73 -12.62
CA SER A 87 2.47 5.45 -12.67
C SER A 87 3.37 4.39 -13.33
N LEU A 88 3.74 3.36 -12.58
CA LEU A 88 4.51 2.22 -13.07
C LEU A 88 3.61 1.13 -13.68
N TYR A 89 2.43 0.95 -13.10
CA TYR A 89 1.39 0.07 -13.64
C TYR A 89 0.05 0.78 -13.59
N ASN A 90 -0.57 0.94 -14.76
CA ASN A 90 -1.79 1.71 -14.91
C ASN A 90 -3.00 0.79 -15.02
N LEU A 91 -3.84 0.81 -13.98
CA LEU A 91 -5.19 0.26 -14.02
C LEU A 91 -6.18 1.41 -13.77
N PRO A 92 -6.94 1.86 -14.78
CA PRO A 92 -7.77 3.07 -14.70
C PRO A 92 -8.71 3.11 -13.50
N ALA A 93 -9.26 1.97 -13.08
CA ALA A 93 -10.20 1.87 -11.97
C ALA A 93 -9.61 2.23 -10.59
N SER A 94 -8.28 2.18 -10.42
CA SER A 94 -7.61 2.45 -9.13
C SER A 94 -6.55 3.54 -9.20
N LEU A 95 -6.23 4.04 -10.40
CA LEU A 95 -5.10 4.93 -10.65
C LEU A 95 -5.17 6.22 -9.84
N ASP A 96 -6.34 6.87 -9.84
CA ASP A 96 -6.53 8.17 -9.18
C ASP A 96 -6.38 8.04 -7.67
N PHE A 97 -6.96 6.99 -7.09
CA PHE A 97 -6.83 6.68 -5.67
C PHE A 97 -5.37 6.45 -5.27
N THR A 98 -4.68 5.55 -5.97
CA THR A 98 -3.28 5.21 -5.70
C THR A 98 -2.34 6.40 -5.89
N THR A 99 -2.59 7.23 -6.91
CA THR A 99 -1.78 8.43 -7.17
C THR A 99 -1.95 9.49 -6.07
N ARG A 100 -3.18 9.73 -5.61
CA ARG A 100 -3.45 10.63 -4.48
C ARG A 100 -2.80 10.11 -3.20
N MET A 101 -2.90 8.81 -2.94
CA MET A 101 -2.32 8.16 -1.77
C MET A 101 -0.79 8.33 -1.75
N ALA A 102 -0.13 8.02 -2.87
CA ALA A 102 1.32 8.16 -3.00
C ALA A 102 1.78 9.60 -2.73
N LYS A 103 1.11 10.61 -3.33
CA LYS A 103 1.46 12.02 -3.12
C LYS A 103 1.29 12.46 -1.66
N VAL A 104 0.19 12.06 -1.01
CA VAL A 104 -0.06 12.43 0.39
C VAL A 104 0.97 11.79 1.33
N LEU A 105 1.30 10.51 1.13
CA LEU A 105 2.28 9.82 1.96
C LEU A 105 3.68 10.41 1.83
N VAL A 106 4.09 10.77 0.60
CA VAL A 106 5.37 11.46 0.39
C VAL A 106 5.38 12.82 1.09
N ARG A 107 4.30 13.61 1.01
CA ARG A 107 4.21 14.91 1.72
C ARG A 107 4.36 14.73 3.22
N ARG A 108 3.72 13.72 3.80
CA ARG A 108 3.71 13.50 5.26
C ARG A 108 4.99 12.86 5.78
N THR A 109 5.63 11.98 5.01
CA THR A 109 6.81 11.22 5.47
C THR A 109 8.13 11.75 4.93
N GLN A 110 8.11 12.59 3.88
CA GLN A 110 9.28 13.08 3.15
C GLN A 110 10.20 11.95 2.62
N LYS A 111 9.65 10.73 2.46
CA LYS A 111 10.34 9.56 1.90
C LYS A 111 9.77 9.22 0.52
N LEU A 112 10.54 8.45 -0.25
CA LEU A 112 10.04 7.86 -1.50
C LEU A 112 8.92 6.87 -1.18
N CYS A 113 7.84 6.86 -1.96
CA CYS A 113 6.72 5.94 -1.72
C CYS A 113 6.37 5.18 -3.00
N TYR A 114 6.30 3.87 -2.89
CA TYR A 114 5.64 2.99 -3.85
C TYR A 114 4.30 2.61 -3.27
N VAL A 115 3.22 2.97 -3.95
CA VAL A 115 1.87 2.59 -3.54
C VAL A 115 1.28 1.75 -4.64
N GLY A 116 0.92 0.52 -4.31
CA GLY A 116 0.16 -0.37 -5.16
C GLY A 116 -1.18 -0.69 -4.50
N GLY A 117 -2.23 -0.89 -5.29
CA GLY A 117 -3.45 -1.41 -4.68
C GLY A 117 -4.67 -1.42 -5.55
N SER A 118 -5.59 -2.29 -5.18
CA SER A 118 -6.88 -2.54 -5.81
C SER A 118 -8.02 -2.35 -4.81
N VAL A 119 -7.99 -1.24 -4.07
CA VAL A 119 -9.05 -0.92 -3.12
C VAL A 119 -10.33 -0.68 -3.91
N ASN A 120 -11.29 -1.58 -3.74
CA ASN A 120 -12.63 -1.46 -4.28
C ASN A 120 -13.61 -1.18 -3.13
N LEU A 121 -14.27 -0.01 -3.19
CA LEU A 121 -15.29 0.42 -2.23
C LEU A 121 -16.72 0.35 -2.80
N SER A 122 -16.92 -0.11 -4.05
CA SER A 122 -18.24 -0.11 -4.69
C SER A 122 -19.28 -0.97 -3.97
N ASN A 123 -18.82 -1.97 -3.21
CA ASN A 123 -19.66 -2.87 -2.42
C ASN A 123 -19.90 -2.40 -0.98
N SER A 124 -19.48 -1.18 -0.63
CA SER A 124 -19.71 -0.62 0.70
C SER A 124 -21.20 -0.34 0.95
N ALA A 125 -21.60 -0.23 2.22
CA ALA A 125 -22.99 0.04 2.62
C ALA A 125 -23.57 1.33 2.01
N GLY A 126 -22.73 2.34 1.76
CA GLY A 126 -23.06 3.58 1.04
C GLY A 126 -22.80 3.56 -0.47
N GLY A 127 -22.52 2.38 -1.06
CA GLY A 127 -22.34 2.22 -2.51
C GLY A 127 -21.03 2.78 -3.07
N GLY A 128 -20.00 2.95 -2.25
CA GLY A 128 -18.74 3.57 -2.68
C GLY A 128 -18.86 5.09 -2.79
N SER A 129 -19.61 5.69 -1.86
CA SER A 129 -19.74 7.14 -1.75
C SER A 129 -18.37 7.81 -1.58
N VAL A 130 -18.28 9.08 -1.98
CA VAL A 130 -17.03 9.85 -1.88
C VAL A 130 -16.61 9.98 -0.41
N GLU A 131 -17.59 10.08 0.48
CA GLU A 131 -17.41 10.14 1.93
C GLU A 131 -16.69 8.89 2.46
N GLU A 132 -17.13 7.70 2.04
CA GLU A 132 -16.49 6.42 2.41
C GLU A 132 -15.08 6.31 1.84
N GLU A 133 -14.86 6.75 0.59
CA GLU A 133 -13.52 6.77 -0.01
C GLU A 133 -12.58 7.71 0.75
N MET A 134 -13.05 8.90 1.12
CA MET A 134 -12.27 9.88 1.89
C MET A 134 -11.96 9.38 3.31
N GLU A 135 -12.90 8.72 3.96
CA GLU A 135 -12.70 8.12 5.28
C GLU A 135 -11.67 6.99 5.22
N ALA A 136 -11.82 6.07 4.26
CA ALA A 136 -10.86 5.00 3.99
C ALA A 136 -9.46 5.56 3.72
N PHE A 137 -9.40 6.58 2.87
CA PHE A 137 -8.16 7.25 2.50
C PHE A 137 -7.47 7.83 3.74
N ARG A 138 -8.21 8.56 4.57
CA ARG A 138 -7.68 9.16 5.80
C ARG A 138 -7.20 8.10 6.78
N ALA A 139 -7.99 7.06 7.01
CA ALA A 139 -7.65 5.98 7.94
C ALA A 139 -6.34 5.28 7.53
N VAL A 140 -6.18 4.96 6.24
CA VAL A 140 -4.94 4.34 5.72
C VAL A 140 -3.75 5.27 5.91
N VAL A 141 -3.88 6.55 5.56
CA VAL A 141 -2.78 7.53 5.72
C VAL A 141 -2.38 7.66 7.19
N ASP A 142 -3.35 7.77 8.10
CA ASP A 142 -3.08 7.94 9.53
C ASP A 142 -2.38 6.71 10.13
N VAL A 143 -2.80 5.50 9.76
CA VAL A 143 -2.14 4.25 10.17
C VAL A 143 -0.71 4.16 9.62
N VAL A 144 -0.52 4.41 8.33
CA VAL A 144 0.81 4.31 7.70
C VAL A 144 1.78 5.33 8.30
N VAL A 145 1.35 6.57 8.52
CA VAL A 145 2.19 7.61 9.13
C VAL A 145 2.53 7.27 10.58
N ALA A 146 1.58 6.71 11.33
CA ALA A 146 1.83 6.25 12.71
C ALA A 146 2.86 5.12 12.76
N GLU A 147 2.75 4.11 11.88
CA GLU A 147 3.73 3.02 11.81
C GLU A 147 5.12 3.50 11.36
N VAL A 148 5.19 4.42 10.41
CA VAL A 148 6.47 5.04 10.01
C VAL A 148 7.12 5.78 11.17
N GLY A 149 6.36 6.60 11.91
CA GLY A 149 6.87 7.28 13.11
C GLY A 149 7.30 6.32 14.22
N ARG A 150 6.63 5.17 14.37
CA ARG A 150 7.00 4.14 15.35
C ARG A 150 8.33 3.45 15.00
N VAL A 151 8.54 3.14 13.72
CA VAL A 151 9.81 2.54 13.25
C VAL A 151 10.95 3.54 13.38
N GLU A 152 10.73 4.82 13.07
CA GLU A 152 11.76 5.85 13.24
C GLU A 152 12.12 6.12 14.71
N SER A 153 11.19 5.91 15.63
CA SER A 153 11.43 6.02 17.08
C SER A 153 12.02 4.74 17.72
N GLY A 154 12.35 3.71 16.93
CA GLY A 154 13.06 2.53 17.39
C GLY A 154 12.23 1.57 18.25
N SER A 155 10.91 1.74 18.31
CA SER A 155 10.00 0.82 19.01
C SER A 155 9.61 -0.33 18.07
N VAL A 156 10.51 -1.29 17.89
CA VAL A 156 10.26 -2.48 17.06
C VAL A 156 9.57 -3.56 17.90
N VAL A 157 8.50 -4.15 17.35
CA VAL A 157 7.76 -5.30 17.91
C VAL A 157 8.51 -6.60 17.66
#